data_AF-A0A8T8E5E9-F1
#
_entry.id   AF-A0A8T8E5E9-F1
#
_cell.length_a   1.000
_cell.length_b   1.000
_cell.length_c   1.000
_cell.angle_alpha   90.00
_cell.angle_beta   90.00
_cell.angle_gamma   90.00
#
_symmetry.space_group_name_H-M   'P 1'
#
loop_
_entity.id
_entity.type
_entity.pdbx_description
1 polymer ?
#
loop_
_entity_poly.entity_id
_entity_poly.type
_entity_poly.pdbx_seq_one_letter_code
_entity_poly.pdbx_strand_id
1 'polypeptide(L)'
;MAADSTARWVPAGRPTRRDLALAALLAALAIWRLATADAIVWTAAAVGFVTFAIAAGPAATASVGTGTGSWFRDISVPSRVLVIVAVVALVSSALTALNVSMAMMVSFVHGNVLGAVAIVGFKGFRARRAAE
;
A
#
# COMPACT_ATOMS: atom_id res chain seq x y z
N MET A 1 9.58 25.32 -12.36
CA MET A 1 10.19 24.03 -12.76
C MET A 1 9.82 22.89 -11.79
N ALA A 2 8.53 22.73 -11.43
CA ALA A 2 8.07 21.78 -10.40
C ALA A 2 7.14 20.67 -10.94
N ALA A 3 6.92 20.62 -12.26
CA ALA A 3 5.98 19.69 -12.88
C ALA A 3 6.51 18.25 -13.02
N ASP A 4 7.82 18.03 -12.88
CA ASP A 4 8.48 16.75 -13.18
C ASP A 4 8.60 15.77 -12.00
N SER A 5 8.46 16.26 -10.76
CA SER A 5 8.60 15.42 -9.56
C SER A 5 7.34 14.60 -9.27
N THR A 6 6.15 15.17 -9.51
CA THR A 6 4.86 14.47 -9.31
C THR A 6 4.59 13.44 -10.40
N ALA A 7 5.14 13.63 -11.60
CA ALA A 7 5.05 12.65 -12.69
C ALA A 7 5.78 11.34 -12.38
N ARG A 8 6.94 11.41 -11.68
CA ARG A 8 7.68 10.23 -11.19
C ARG A 8 7.08 9.58 -9.95
N TRP A 9 6.21 10.28 -9.24
CA TRP A 9 5.67 9.85 -7.95
C TRP A 9 4.68 8.68 -8.07
N VAL A 10 4.07 8.50 -9.24
CA VAL A 10 3.09 7.43 -9.49
C VAL A 10 3.72 6.41 -10.43
N PRO A 11 3.80 5.12 -10.05
CA PRO A 11 4.48 4.14 -10.88
C PRO A 11 3.87 4.07 -12.29
N ALA A 12 4.72 4.12 -13.30
CA ALA A 12 4.32 4.10 -14.71
C ALA A 12 3.52 2.83 -15.05
N GLY A 13 2.48 2.97 -15.89
CA GLY A 13 1.63 1.88 -16.37
C GLY A 13 0.13 2.11 -16.10
N ARG A 14 -0.71 1.71 -17.06
CA ARG A 14 -2.18 1.74 -16.91
C ARG A 14 -2.63 0.56 -16.04
N PRO A 15 -3.48 0.78 -15.02
CA PRO A 15 -4.01 -0.31 -14.21
C PRO A 15 -4.92 -1.19 -15.09
N THR A 16 -4.83 -2.51 -14.91
CA THR A 16 -5.71 -3.45 -15.62
C THR A 16 -7.11 -3.43 -15.00
N ARG A 17 -8.13 -3.94 -15.71
CA ARG A 17 -9.49 -4.08 -15.16
C ARG A 17 -9.52 -4.94 -13.90
N ARG A 18 -8.66 -5.96 -13.83
CA ARG A 18 -8.52 -6.84 -12.65
C ARG A 18 -7.94 -6.07 -11.46
N ASP A 19 -6.94 -5.22 -11.69
CA ASP A 19 -6.36 -4.38 -10.64
C ASP A 19 -7.39 -3.40 -10.08
N LEU A 20 -8.22 -2.81 -10.94
CA LEU A 20 -9.30 -1.92 -10.53
C LEU A 20 -10.38 -2.65 -9.73
N ALA A 21 -10.80 -3.84 -10.16
CA ALA A 21 -11.78 -4.66 -9.45
C ALA A 21 -11.26 -5.12 -8.08
N LEU A 22 -10.00 -5.58 -8.02
CA LEU A 22 -9.34 -5.98 -6.78
C LEU A 22 -9.21 -4.79 -5.82
N ALA A 23 -8.75 -3.64 -6.32
CA ALA A 23 -8.64 -2.43 -5.52
C ALA A 23 -10.00 -1.98 -4.98
N ALA A 24 -11.05 -2.00 -5.81
CA ALA A 24 -12.41 -1.65 -5.37
C ALA A 24 -12.94 -2.62 -4.31
N LEU A 25 -12.70 -3.93 -4.46
CA LEU A 25 -13.11 -4.93 -3.48
C LEU A 25 -12.37 -4.74 -2.14
N LEU A 26 -11.05 -4.53 -2.20
CA LEU A 26 -10.23 -4.26 -1.01
C LEU A 26 -10.63 -2.94 -0.34
N ALA A 27 -10.98 -1.92 -1.13
CA ALA A 27 -11.52 -0.66 -0.62
C ALA A 27 -12.82 -0.87 0.15
N ALA A 28 -13.78 -1.56 -0.46
CA ALA A 28 -15.08 -1.84 0.14
C ALA A 28 -14.92 -2.63 1.43
N LEU A 29 -14.05 -3.65 1.44
CA LEU A 29 -13.75 -4.44 2.63
C LEU A 29 -13.09 -3.60 3.73
N ALA A 30 -12.10 -2.77 3.39
CA ALA A 30 -11.45 -1.90 4.35
C ALA A 30 -12.43 -0.88 4.93
N ILE A 31 -13.21 -0.19 4.10
CA ILE A 31 -14.22 0.78 4.53
C ILE A 31 -15.24 0.11 5.45
N TRP A 32 -15.74 -1.08 5.08
CA TRP A 32 -16.65 -1.85 5.92
C TRP A 32 -16.03 -2.16 7.29
N ARG A 33 -14.79 -2.65 7.30
CA ARG A 33 -14.08 -2.99 8.54
C ARG A 33 -13.78 -1.79 9.43
N LEU A 34 -13.43 -0.63 8.85
CA LEU A 34 -13.33 0.62 9.59
C LEU A 34 -14.70 1.01 10.16
N ALA A 35 -15.75 0.98 9.35
CA ALA A 35 -17.10 1.41 9.76
C ALA A 35 -17.67 0.55 10.90
N THR A 36 -17.30 -0.73 10.97
CA THR A 36 -17.73 -1.65 12.02
C THR A 36 -16.73 -1.80 13.17
N ALA A 37 -15.65 -1.01 13.20
CA ALA A 37 -14.65 -1.11 14.25
C ALA A 37 -15.11 -0.37 15.51
N ASP A 38 -15.06 -1.06 16.66
CA ASP A 38 -15.42 -0.47 17.96
C ASP A 38 -14.51 0.69 18.37
N ALA A 39 -13.25 0.67 17.90
CA ALA A 39 -12.28 1.72 18.15
C ALA A 39 -11.35 1.91 16.94
N ILE A 40 -11.28 3.15 16.44
CA ILE A 40 -10.39 3.54 15.34
C ILE A 40 -9.38 4.56 15.86
N VAL A 41 -8.10 4.24 15.69
CA VAL A 41 -7.01 5.17 15.95
C VAL A 41 -6.69 5.90 14.65
N TRP A 42 -7.39 7.00 14.39
CA TRP A 42 -7.29 7.76 13.13
C TRP A 42 -5.87 8.22 12.80
N THR A 43 -5.07 8.55 13.81
CA THR A 43 -3.65 8.90 13.64
C THR A 43 -2.86 7.73 13.06
N ALA A 44 -3.08 6.51 13.55
CA ALA A 44 -2.44 5.30 13.03
C ALA A 44 -2.90 4.98 11.60
N ALA A 45 -4.18 5.18 11.29
CA ALA A 45 -4.70 5.05 9.93
C ALA A 45 -4.08 6.07 8.96
N ALA A 46 -3.96 7.34 9.37
CA ALA A 46 -3.29 8.37 8.57
C ALA A 46 -1.81 8.04 8.34
N VAL A 47 -1.09 7.59 9.38
CA VAL A 47 0.30 7.15 9.25
C VAL A 47 0.44 5.95 8.31
N GLY A 48 -0.48 4.98 8.39
CA GLY A 48 -0.52 3.84 7.46
C GLY A 48 -0.73 4.27 6.01
N PHE A 49 -1.67 5.20 5.79
CA PHE A 49 -1.92 5.78 4.46
C PHE A 49 -0.69 6.46 3.89
N VAL A 50 -0.04 7.33 4.67
CA VAL A 50 1.14 8.07 4.24
C VAL A 50 2.32 7.13 4.00
N THR A 51 2.54 6.16 4.89
CA THR A 51 3.59 5.15 4.73
C THR A 51 3.41 4.38 3.42
N PHE A 52 2.17 3.95 3.11
CA PHE A 52 1.90 3.29 1.84
C PHE A 52 2.14 4.22 0.66
N ALA A 53 1.71 5.47 0.73
CA ALA A 53 1.89 6.43 -0.35
C ALA A 53 3.38 6.68 -0.65
N ILE A 54 4.21 6.76 0.40
CA ILE A 54 5.66 6.86 0.26
C ILE A 54 6.23 5.57 -0.34
N ALA A 55 5.82 4.41 0.18
CA ALA A 55 6.28 3.10 -0.27
C ALA A 55 6.00 2.86 -1.74
N ALA A 56 4.78 3.16 -2.19
CA ALA A 56 4.33 2.96 -3.56
C ALA A 56 4.74 4.09 -4.52
N GLY A 57 5.24 5.20 -4.02
CA GLY A 57 5.74 6.33 -4.81
C GLY A 57 7.26 6.48 -4.71
N PRO A 58 7.78 7.51 -3.99
CA PRO A 58 9.20 7.81 -3.93
C PRO A 58 10.09 6.62 -3.58
N ALA A 59 9.71 5.85 -2.56
CA ALA A 59 10.55 4.77 -2.07
C ALA A 59 10.66 3.64 -3.11
N ALA A 60 9.59 3.34 -3.85
CA ALA A 60 9.64 2.38 -4.96
C ALA A 60 10.54 2.82 -6.12
N THR A 61 10.71 4.14 -6.31
CA THR A 61 11.57 4.70 -7.38
C THR A 61 13.03 4.91 -6.96
N ALA A 62 13.33 4.85 -5.65
CA ALA A 62 14.68 4.97 -5.13
C ALA A 62 15.50 3.69 -5.43
N SER A 63 16.83 3.81 -5.47
CA SER A 63 17.75 2.69 -5.76
C SER A 63 17.49 1.46 -4.88
N VAL A 64 17.21 1.69 -3.60
CA VAL A 64 16.85 0.65 -2.63
C VAL A 64 15.54 -0.04 -3.03
N GLY A 65 14.48 0.72 -3.31
CA GLY A 65 13.18 0.15 -3.69
C GLY A 65 13.22 -0.58 -5.04
N THR A 66 13.98 -0.06 -6.02
CA THR A 66 14.19 -0.75 -7.29
C THR A 66 14.96 -2.04 -7.12
N GLY A 67 16.00 -2.04 -6.26
CA GLY A 67 16.81 -3.23 -5.97
C GLY A 67 16.01 -4.31 -5.23
N THR A 68 15.32 -3.93 -4.16
CA THR A 68 14.44 -4.85 -3.41
C THR A 68 13.31 -5.38 -4.31
N GLY A 69 12.71 -4.53 -5.14
CA GLY A 69 11.67 -4.94 -6.07
C GLY A 69 12.17 -5.90 -7.14
N SER A 70 13.37 -5.70 -7.68
CA SER A 70 14.00 -6.63 -8.63
C SER A 70 14.27 -7.97 -7.95
N TRP A 71 15.00 -7.96 -6.84
CA TRP A 71 15.32 -9.17 -6.08
C TRP A 71 14.06 -9.98 -5.72
N PHE A 72 13.00 -9.32 -5.26
CA PHE A 72 11.75 -9.98 -4.91
C PHE A 72 11.03 -10.57 -6.14
N ARG A 73 11.20 -9.96 -7.32
CA ARG A 73 10.69 -10.51 -8.58
C ARG A 73 11.60 -11.60 -9.16
N ASP A 74 12.87 -11.65 -8.80
CA ASP A 74 13.79 -12.67 -9.28
C ASP A 74 13.62 -14.00 -8.53
N ILE A 75 13.14 -13.96 -7.29
CA ILE A 75 12.83 -15.17 -6.52
C ILE A 75 11.53 -15.86 -6.98
N SER A 76 11.49 -17.19 -6.79
CA SER A 76 10.34 -18.03 -7.14
C SER A 76 9.08 -17.66 -6.35
N VAL A 77 7.90 -17.95 -6.91
CA VAL A 77 6.61 -17.64 -6.26
C VAL A 77 6.49 -18.24 -4.84
N PRO A 78 6.85 -19.52 -4.59
CA PRO A 78 6.86 -20.05 -3.22
C PRO A 78 7.79 -19.28 -2.27
N SER A 79 8.98 -18.89 -2.75
CA SER A 79 9.92 -18.10 -1.95
C SER A 79 9.35 -16.72 -1.61
N ARG A 80 8.63 -16.08 -2.54
CA ARG A 80 7.96 -14.80 -2.28
C ARG A 80 6.95 -14.91 -1.16
N VAL A 81 6.13 -15.96 -1.18
CA VAL A 81 5.16 -16.23 -0.11
C VAL A 81 5.87 -16.40 1.22
N LEU A 82 6.95 -17.18 1.26
CA LEU A 82 7.73 -17.41 2.47
C LEU A 82 8.36 -16.12 3.00
N VAL A 83 8.89 -15.25 2.13
CA VAL A 83 9.41 -13.93 2.52
C VAL A 83 8.31 -13.05 3.09
N ILE A 84 7.13 -13.01 2.47
CA ILE A 84 5.98 -12.25 2.99
C ILE A 84 5.60 -12.76 4.38
N VAL A 85 5.46 -14.07 4.55
CA VAL A 85 5.12 -14.68 5.85
C VAL A 85 6.18 -14.37 6.90
N ALA A 86 7.46 -14.47 6.56
CA ALA A 86 8.57 -14.16 7.47
C ALA A 86 8.57 -12.68 7.90
N VAL A 87 8.35 -11.76 6.96
CA VAL A 87 8.25 -10.32 7.28
C VAL A 87 7.05 -10.04 8.16
N VAL A 88 5.88 -10.62 7.85
CA VAL A 88 4.67 -10.47 8.68
C VAL A 88 4.91 -11.00 10.09
N ALA A 89 5.52 -12.18 10.23
CA ALA A 89 5.84 -12.76 11.53
C ALA A 89 6.82 -11.89 12.32
N LEU A 90 7.87 -11.38 11.68
CA LEU A 90 8.87 -10.51 12.31
C LEU A 90 8.24 -9.21 12.81
N VAL A 91 7.49 -8.52 11.94
CA VAL A 91 6.81 -7.26 12.29
C VAL A 91 5.79 -7.49 13.40
N SER A 92 4.98 -8.54 13.31
CA SER A 92 3.99 -8.86 14.35
C SER A 92 4.66 -9.16 15.69
N SER A 93 5.80 -9.87 15.68
CA SER A 93 6.58 -10.16 16.89
C SER A 93 7.15 -8.89 17.51
N ALA A 94 7.70 -7.98 16.70
CA ALA A 94 8.21 -6.70 17.17
C ALA A 94 7.11 -5.82 17.78
N LEU A 95 5.94 -5.73 17.12
CA LEU A 95 4.80 -4.96 17.62
C LEU A 95 4.25 -5.53 18.93
N THR A 96 4.25 -6.86 19.06
CA THR A 96 3.88 -7.56 20.31
C THR A 96 4.89 -7.23 21.42
N ALA A 97 6.18 -7.29 21.13
CA ALA A 97 7.24 -6.96 22.10
C ALA A 97 7.16 -5.50 22.58
N LEU A 98 6.71 -4.59 21.71
CA LEU A 98 6.51 -3.17 22.01
C LEU A 98 5.15 -2.86 22.67
N ASN A 99 4.32 -3.88 22.97
CA ASN A 99 2.98 -3.74 23.54
C ASN A 99 2.07 -2.80 22.73
N VAL A 100 2.20 -2.81 21.40
CA VAL A 100 1.33 -2.01 20.52
C VAL A 100 -0.09 -2.55 20.57
N SER A 101 -1.08 -1.68 20.78
CA SER A 101 -2.47 -2.10 20.87
C SER A 101 -2.98 -2.67 19.53
N MET A 102 -3.83 -3.69 19.60
CA MET A 102 -4.43 -4.30 18.40
C MET A 102 -5.23 -3.27 17.58
N ALA A 103 -5.92 -2.34 18.25
CA ALA A 103 -6.64 -1.25 17.60
C ALA A 103 -5.70 -0.35 16.77
N MET A 104 -4.49 -0.06 17.28
CA MET A 104 -3.49 0.72 16.55
C MET A 104 -2.96 -0.04 15.32
N MET A 105 -2.64 -1.33 15.47
CA MET A 105 -2.19 -2.18 14.35
C MET A 105 -3.24 -2.27 13.26
N VAL A 106 -4.48 -2.58 13.63
CA VAL A 106 -5.59 -2.71 12.69
C VAL A 106 -5.86 -1.37 11.99
N SER A 107 -5.86 -0.25 12.72
CA SER A 107 -6.03 1.08 12.12
C SER A 107 -4.93 1.40 11.10
N PHE A 108 -3.67 1.08 11.43
CA PHE A 108 -2.54 1.26 10.51
C PHE A 108 -2.66 0.42 9.23
N VAL A 109 -3.03 -0.86 9.35
CA VAL A 109 -3.23 -1.75 8.19
C VAL A 109 -4.33 -1.22 7.28
N HIS A 110 -5.45 -0.78 7.85
CA HIS A 110 -6.53 -0.17 7.08
C HIS A 110 -6.10 1.12 6.38
N GLY A 111 -5.29 1.94 7.05
CA GLY A 111 -4.63 3.10 6.44
C GLY A 111 -3.85 2.74 5.17
N ASN A 112 -3.04 1.68 5.23
CA ASN A 112 -2.28 1.20 4.08
C ASN A 112 -3.19 0.77 2.92
N VAL A 113 -4.31 0.09 3.21
CA VAL A 113 -5.29 -0.29 2.17
C VAL A 113 -5.90 0.94 1.52
N LEU A 114 -6.29 1.96 2.30
CA LEU A 114 -6.79 3.22 1.76
C LEU A 114 -5.75 3.91 0.86
N GLY A 115 -4.47 3.87 1.25
CA GLY A 115 -3.37 4.36 0.42
C GLY A 115 -3.27 3.63 -0.92
N ALA A 116 -3.38 2.30 -0.91
CA ALA A 116 -3.37 1.48 -2.13
C ALA A 116 -4.51 1.85 -3.08
N VAL A 117 -5.71 1.98 -2.53
CA VAL A 117 -6.92 2.35 -3.28
C VAL A 117 -6.77 3.74 -3.89
N ALA A 118 -6.28 4.71 -3.11
CA ALA A 118 -6.07 6.09 -3.59
C ALA A 118 -5.10 6.13 -4.78
N ILE A 119 -4.00 5.39 -4.73
CA ILE A 119 -3.02 5.33 -5.83
C ILE A 119 -3.62 4.68 -7.08
N VAL A 120 -4.32 3.55 -6.92
CA VAL A 120 -4.96 2.86 -8.05
C VAL A 120 -6.05 3.75 -8.68
N GLY A 121 -6.87 4.41 -7.87
CA GLY A 121 -7.87 5.35 -8.32
C GLY A 121 -7.25 6.53 -9.08
N PHE A 122 -6.17 7.11 -8.55
CA PHE A 122 -5.45 8.20 -9.21
C PHE A 122 -4.85 7.78 -10.56
N LYS A 123 -4.28 6.57 -10.65
CA LYS A 123 -3.81 6.01 -11.94
C LYS A 123 -4.95 5.85 -12.94
N GLY A 124 -6.09 5.34 -12.51
CA GLY A 124 -7.29 5.21 -13.35
C GLY A 124 -7.78 6.55 -13.88
N PHE A 125 -7.82 7.57 -13.02
CA PHE A 125 -8.24 8.93 -13.38
C PHE A 125 -7.29 9.56 -14.42
N ARG A 126 -5.98 9.47 -14.22
CA ARG A 126 -4.99 9.98 -15.18
C ARG A 126 -5.06 9.27 -16.53
N ALA A 127 -5.28 7.95 -16.52
CA ALA A 127 -5.37 7.16 -17.74
C ALA A 127 -6.57 7.55 -18.62
N ARG A 128 -7.69 7.95 -18.00
CA ARG A 128 -8.89 8.45 -18.69
C ARG A 128 -8.66 9.82 -19.33
N ARG A 129 -8.11 10.78 -18.58
CA ARG A 129 -7.82 12.14 -19.11
C ARG A 129 -6.82 12.18 -20.26
N ALA A 130 -5.94 11.19 -20.37
CA ALA A 130 -4.99 11.09 -21.48
C ALA A 130 -5.58 10.42 -22.74
N ALA A 131 -6.82 9.94 -22.68
CA ALA A 131 -7.53 9.32 -23.80
C ALA A 131 -8.66 10.20 -24.36
N GLU A 132 -8.92 11.34 -23.71
CA GLU A 132 -9.80 12.43 -24.16
C GLU A 132 -8.96 13.49 -24.87
#